data_AF-A0A7W0VAK6-F1
#
_entry.id   AF-A0A7W0VAK6-F1
#
_cell.length_a   1.000
_cell.length_b   1.000
_cell.length_c   1.000
_cell.angle_alpha   90.00
_cell.angle_beta   90.00
_cell.angle_gamma   90.00
#
_symmetry.space_group_name_H-M   'P 1'
#
loop_
_entity.id
_entity.type
_entity.pdbx_description
1 polymer ?
#
loop_
_entity_poly.entity_id
_entity_poly.type
_entity_poly.pdbx_seq_one_letter_code
_entity_poly.pdbx_strand_id
1 'polypeptide(L)'
;MESATAAAPLAGPSIETLEALLDVTYTWGYQETRAKLRDLYDKAVRAQWISDDVLPWATDVDLDKQMAPEQLMPLFGSDIYRRMTEKERHKLNIESFSWTLSQFLHGEQGALLATAQLVDSVQDLDSKLYAASQVV
;
A
#
# COMPACT_ATOMS: atom_id res chain seq x y z
N MET A 1 2.92 -20.61 -34.05
CA MET A 1 1.60 -20.05 -33.69
C MET A 1 1.36 -20.44 -32.23
N GLU A 2 1.99 -19.70 -31.32
CA GLU A 2 1.85 -19.94 -29.88
C GLU A 2 0.47 -19.48 -29.44
N SER A 3 -0.28 -20.41 -28.85
CA SER A 3 -1.59 -20.16 -28.26
C SER A 3 -1.40 -19.23 -27.07
N ALA A 4 -1.82 -17.98 -27.18
CA ALA A 4 -1.97 -17.08 -26.04
C ALA A 4 -2.91 -17.74 -25.03
N THR A 5 -2.39 -18.18 -23.90
CA THR A 5 -3.16 -18.70 -22.78
C THR A 5 -4.10 -17.58 -22.33
N ALA A 6 -5.40 -17.74 -22.58
CA ALA A 6 -6.39 -16.76 -22.13
C ALA A 6 -6.24 -16.58 -20.62
N ALA A 7 -6.06 -15.33 -20.18
CA ALA A 7 -6.02 -15.00 -18.76
C ALA A 7 -7.27 -15.55 -18.08
N ALA A 8 -7.10 -16.31 -17.01
CA ALA A 8 -8.22 -16.84 -16.25
C ALA A 8 -9.12 -15.67 -15.82
N PRO A 9 -10.46 -15.83 -15.88
CA PRO A 9 -11.36 -14.77 -15.43
C PRO A 9 -11.03 -14.43 -13.98
N LEU A 10 -10.77 -13.14 -13.71
CA LEU A 10 -10.52 -12.65 -12.37
C LEU A 10 -11.74 -12.98 -11.51
N ALA A 11 -11.55 -13.74 -10.44
CA ALA A 11 -12.59 -13.98 -9.46
C ALA A 11 -13.05 -12.63 -8.89
N GLY A 12 -14.36 -12.47 -8.67
CA GLY A 12 -14.90 -11.27 -8.02
C GLY A 12 -14.30 -11.05 -6.63
N PRO A 13 -14.39 -9.82 -6.08
CA PRO A 13 -13.80 -9.51 -4.78
C PRO A 13 -14.39 -10.42 -3.70
N SER A 14 -13.52 -11.01 -2.87
CA SER A 14 -13.94 -11.67 -1.63
C SER A 14 -14.32 -10.60 -0.61
N ILE A 15 -15.56 -10.62 -0.15
CA ILE A 15 -16.07 -9.66 0.84
C ILE A 15 -16.18 -10.38 2.18
N GLU A 16 -15.44 -9.89 3.18
CA GLU A 16 -15.54 -10.33 4.56
C GLU A 16 -16.26 -9.25 5.39
N THR A 17 -17.17 -9.67 6.28
CA THR A 17 -17.86 -8.77 7.21
C THR A 17 -17.48 -9.15 8.63
N LEU A 18 -16.91 -8.19 9.35
CA LEU A 18 -16.49 -8.35 10.75
C LEU A 18 -17.43 -7.55 11.64
N GLU A 19 -18.01 -8.18 12.65
CA GLU A 19 -18.75 -7.47 13.69
C GLU A 19 -17.75 -6.73 14.59
N ALA A 20 -17.96 -5.42 14.77
CA ALA A 20 -17.11 -4.58 15.61
C ALA A 20 -17.98 -3.76 16.58
N LEU A 21 -17.66 -3.83 17.86
CA LEU A 21 -18.22 -2.95 18.89
C LEU A 21 -17.24 -1.81 19.11
N LEU A 22 -17.64 -0.59 18.76
CA LEU A 22 -16.82 0.60 18.86
C LEU A 22 -17.61 1.77 19.46
N ASP A 23 -17.07 2.37 20.51
CA ASP A 23 -17.56 3.66 20.99
C ASP A 23 -17.03 4.77 20.07
N VAL A 24 -17.94 5.51 19.45
CA VAL A 24 -17.60 6.60 18.51
C VAL A 24 -17.60 7.93 19.24
N THR A 25 -16.48 8.64 19.19
CA THR A 25 -16.36 10.00 19.72
C THR A 25 -16.65 11.01 18.62
N TYR A 26 -17.75 11.75 18.77
CA TYR A 26 -18.09 12.86 17.88
C TYR A 26 -17.90 14.19 18.60
N THR A 27 -17.00 15.04 18.08
CA THR A 27 -16.56 16.27 18.75
C THR A 27 -17.05 17.52 18.03
N TRP A 28 -17.54 18.50 18.80
CA TRP A 28 -17.93 19.83 18.34
C TRP A 28 -16.92 20.92 18.79
N GLY A 29 -15.79 20.51 19.36
CA GLY A 29 -14.69 21.39 19.74
C GLY A 29 -13.79 21.68 18.55
N TYR A 30 -13.93 22.88 17.95
CA TYR A 30 -13.14 23.32 16.80
C TYR A 30 -11.87 24.09 17.20
N GLN A 31 -11.66 24.31 18.50
CA GLN A 31 -10.46 24.97 18.99
C GLN A 31 -9.25 24.08 18.71
N GLU A 32 -8.15 24.69 18.28
CA GLU A 32 -6.86 24.02 18.19
C GLU A 32 -6.34 23.75 19.59
N THR A 33 -6.39 22.49 20.00
CA THR A 33 -5.97 22.05 21.35
C THR A 33 -4.58 21.43 21.32
N ARG A 34 -4.12 20.99 20.14
CA ARG A 34 -2.86 20.29 19.92
C ARG A 34 -2.14 20.78 18.66
N ALA A 35 -1.58 21.99 18.74
CA ALA A 35 -0.93 22.65 17.60
C ALA A 35 0.15 21.82 16.87
N LYS A 36 0.88 20.96 17.60
CA LYS A 36 1.88 20.08 16.98
C LYS A 36 1.26 19.01 16.06
N LEU A 37 0.08 18.49 16.40
CA LEU A 37 -0.63 17.55 15.53
C LEU A 37 -1.22 18.24 14.31
N ARG A 38 -1.72 19.47 14.50
CA ARG A 38 -2.14 20.33 13.40
C ARG A 38 -1.02 20.58 12.39
N ASP A 39 0.17 20.92 12.87
CA ASP A 39 1.36 21.12 12.03
C ASP A 39 1.75 19.84 11.26
N LEU A 40 1.66 18.66 11.89
CA LEU A 40 1.90 17.40 11.21
C LEU A 40 0.85 17.11 10.14
N TYR A 41 -0.43 17.37 10.43
CA TYR A 41 -1.51 17.25 9.45
C TYR A 41 -1.29 18.15 8.23
N ASP A 42 -1.01 19.44 8.45
CA ASP A 42 -0.79 20.40 7.38
C ASP A 42 0.42 20.02 6.50
N LYS A 43 1.48 19.48 7.11
CA LYS A 43 2.64 18.96 6.40
C LYS A 43 2.29 17.73 5.57
N ALA A 44 1.55 16.77 6.15
CA ALA A 44 1.14 15.56 5.47
C ALA A 44 0.30 15.88 4.23
N VAL A 45 -0.74 16.71 4.38
CA VAL A 45 -1.62 17.11 3.27
C VAL A 45 -0.85 17.79 2.14
N ARG A 46 0.10 18.68 2.46
CA ARG A 46 0.91 19.36 1.44
C ARG A 46 1.94 18.46 0.76
N ALA A 47 2.43 17.46 1.47
CA ALA A 47 3.40 16.49 0.97
C ALA A 47 2.71 15.32 0.24
N GLN A 48 1.37 15.31 0.20
CA GLN A 48 0.63 14.21 -0.37
C GLN A 48 0.85 14.12 -1.87
N TRP A 49 1.05 12.88 -2.32
CA TRP A 49 1.35 12.58 -3.70
C TRP A 49 0.08 12.19 -4.44
N ILE A 50 -0.47 13.11 -5.22
CA ILE A 50 -1.63 12.84 -6.06
C ILE A 50 -1.14 12.15 -7.33
N SER A 51 -1.37 10.84 -7.42
CA SER A 51 -0.86 10.00 -8.50
C SER A 51 -1.21 10.52 -9.89
N ASP A 52 -2.44 11.01 -10.09
CA ASP A 52 -2.91 11.53 -11.39
C ASP A 52 -2.18 12.79 -11.85
N ASP A 53 -1.70 13.61 -10.91
CA ASP A 53 -1.02 14.88 -11.22
C ASP A 53 0.48 14.67 -11.46
N VAL A 54 1.07 13.68 -10.81
CA VAL A 54 2.53 13.57 -10.71
C VAL A 54 3.10 12.37 -11.48
N LEU A 55 2.33 11.30 -11.67
CA LEU A 55 2.81 10.14 -12.42
C LEU A 55 2.61 10.31 -13.93
N PRO A 56 3.68 10.16 -14.74
CA PRO A 56 3.55 10.11 -16.19
C PRO A 56 2.99 8.75 -16.61
N TRP A 57 1.67 8.55 -16.45
CA TRP A 57 0.98 7.27 -16.72
C TRP A 57 1.15 6.73 -18.14
N ALA A 58 1.51 7.59 -19.11
CA ALA A 58 1.81 7.19 -20.48
C ALA A 58 3.24 6.62 -20.68
N THR A 59 4.05 6.56 -19.62
CA THR A 59 5.40 5.99 -19.70
C THR A 59 5.31 4.51 -20.04
N ASP A 60 6.04 4.10 -21.08
CA ASP A 60 6.17 2.69 -21.43
C ASP A 60 7.07 1.99 -20.40
N VAL A 61 6.52 1.00 -19.70
CA VAL A 61 7.20 0.28 -18.63
C VAL A 61 7.43 -1.17 -19.07
N ASP A 62 8.70 -1.56 -19.14
CA ASP A 62 9.11 -2.94 -19.37
C ASP A 62 8.95 -3.75 -18.08
N LEU A 63 7.87 -4.52 -17.99
CA LEU A 63 7.55 -5.37 -16.84
C LEU A 63 8.47 -6.60 -16.71
N ASP A 64 9.17 -6.97 -17.78
CA ASP A 64 10.15 -8.05 -17.73
C ASP A 64 11.47 -7.53 -17.15
N LYS A 65 11.72 -6.22 -17.17
CA LYS A 65 12.96 -5.68 -16.62
C LYS A 65 13.10 -5.97 -15.14
N GLN A 66 14.33 -6.30 -14.73
CA GLN A 66 14.66 -6.50 -13.32
C GLN A 66 14.30 -5.26 -12.49
N MET A 67 13.39 -5.44 -11.51
CA MET A 67 12.78 -4.36 -10.74
C MET A 67 13.65 -3.84 -9.61
N ALA A 68 14.56 -4.67 -9.07
CA ALA A 68 15.54 -4.24 -8.08
C ALA A 68 16.81 -5.11 -8.08
N PRO A 69 17.88 -4.67 -7.39
CA PRO A 69 19.13 -5.43 -7.28
C PRO A 69 18.91 -6.85 -6.77
N GLU A 70 19.65 -7.80 -7.34
CA GLU A 70 19.49 -9.22 -7.01
C GLU A 70 19.78 -9.54 -5.54
N GLN A 71 20.62 -8.72 -4.89
CA GLN A 71 21.01 -8.85 -3.49
C GLN A 71 19.83 -8.63 -2.53
N LEU A 72 18.75 -7.99 -3.00
CA LEU A 72 17.53 -7.80 -2.22
C LEU A 72 16.57 -9.00 -2.32
N MET A 73 16.84 -9.96 -3.22
CA MET A 73 15.97 -11.12 -3.36
C MET A 73 16.14 -12.07 -2.17
N PRO A 74 15.05 -12.61 -1.60
CA PRO A 74 15.12 -13.47 -0.41
C PRO A 74 16.02 -14.71 -0.56
N LEU A 75 16.11 -15.26 -1.77
CA LEU A 75 16.90 -16.45 -2.06
C LEU A 75 18.35 -16.15 -2.46
N PHE A 76 18.74 -14.88 -2.57
CA PHE A 76 20.08 -14.50 -3.01
C PHE A 76 21.17 -15.13 -2.12
N GLY A 77 22.24 -15.64 -2.74
CA GLY A 77 23.33 -16.34 -2.04
C GLY A 77 23.03 -17.77 -1.60
N SER A 78 21.79 -18.25 -1.67
CA SER A 78 21.43 -19.63 -1.34
C SER A 78 21.92 -20.64 -2.41
N ASP A 79 22.06 -21.90 -2.01
CA ASP A 79 22.37 -23.02 -2.92
C ASP A 79 21.30 -23.18 -4.00
N ILE A 80 20.04 -22.90 -3.65
CA ILE A 80 18.91 -22.95 -4.59
C ILE A 80 19.11 -21.91 -5.68
N TYR A 81 19.39 -20.66 -5.31
CA TYR A 81 19.62 -19.56 -6.25
C TYR A 81 20.85 -19.80 -7.15
N ARG A 82 21.93 -20.37 -6.59
CA ARG A 82 23.13 -20.73 -7.37
C ARG A 82 22.85 -21.78 -8.44
N ARG A 83 21.89 -22.69 -8.20
CA ARG A 83 21.47 -23.73 -9.17
C ARG A 83 20.50 -23.23 -10.23
N MET A 84 19.83 -22.09 -10.01
CA MET A 84 18.91 -21.50 -10.97
C MET A 84 19.66 -20.96 -12.20
N THR A 85 19.07 -21.20 -13.37
CA THR A 85 19.41 -20.56 -14.64
C THR A 85 19.08 -19.06 -14.62
N GLU A 86 19.62 -18.29 -15.57
CA GLU A 86 19.31 -16.87 -15.72
C GLU A 86 17.81 -16.61 -15.92
N LYS A 87 17.15 -17.44 -16.75
CA LYS A 87 15.70 -17.35 -16.97
C LYS A 87 14.89 -17.59 -15.70
N GLU A 88 15.31 -18.53 -14.85
CA GLU A 88 14.64 -18.80 -13.57
C GLU A 88 14.86 -17.68 -12.57
N ARG A 89 16.07 -17.09 -12.51
CA ARG A 89 16.36 -15.93 -11.64
C ARG A 89 15.56 -14.70 -12.05
N HIS A 90 15.45 -14.46 -13.35
CA HIS A 90 14.63 -13.38 -13.90
C HIS A 90 13.15 -13.56 -13.55
N LYS A 91 12.60 -14.76 -13.76
CA LYS A 91 11.22 -15.07 -13.35
C LYS A 91 11.05 -14.88 -11.83
N LEU A 92 11.97 -15.38 -11.02
CA LEU A 92 11.93 -15.20 -9.57
C LEU A 92 11.90 -13.72 -9.17
N ASN A 93 12.64 -12.86 -9.87
CA ASN A 93 12.64 -11.43 -9.62
C ASN A 93 11.24 -10.83 -9.82
N ILE A 94 10.64 -11.04 -10.98
CA ILE A 94 9.31 -10.51 -11.33
C ILE A 94 8.25 -11.00 -10.35
N GLU A 95 8.24 -12.30 -10.06
CA GLU A 95 7.26 -12.91 -9.14
C GLU A 95 7.45 -12.41 -7.70
N SER A 96 8.71 -12.25 -7.25
CA SER A 96 8.99 -11.72 -5.91
C SER A 96 8.50 -10.29 -5.77
N PHE A 97 8.73 -9.44 -6.78
CA PHE A 97 8.25 -8.06 -6.78
C PHE A 97 6.73 -7.97 -6.89
N SER A 98 6.12 -8.77 -7.75
CA SER A 98 4.66 -8.85 -7.88
C SER A 98 4.02 -9.28 -6.55
N TRP A 99 4.61 -10.26 -5.87
CA TRP A 99 4.18 -10.70 -4.55
C TRP A 99 4.34 -9.60 -3.50
N THR A 100 5.50 -8.92 -3.46
CA THR A 100 5.74 -7.81 -2.53
C THR A 100 4.76 -6.65 -2.74
N LEU A 101 4.52 -6.23 -3.99
CA LEU A 101 3.51 -5.22 -4.31
C LEU A 101 2.12 -5.65 -3.88
N SER A 102 1.77 -6.93 -4.07
CA SER A 102 0.52 -7.48 -3.56
C SER A 102 0.45 -7.34 -2.03
N GLN A 103 1.51 -7.68 -1.29
CA GLN A 103 1.52 -7.52 0.18
C GLN A 103 1.34 -6.05 0.59
N PHE A 104 1.96 -5.10 -0.14
CA PHE A 104 1.73 -3.67 0.10
C PHE A 104 0.26 -3.30 -0.06
N LEU A 105 -0.40 -3.70 -1.15
CA LEU A 105 -1.81 -3.39 -1.36
C LEU A 105 -2.73 -3.94 -0.26
N HIS A 106 -2.48 -5.17 0.21
CA HIS A 106 -3.22 -5.73 1.34
C HIS A 106 -2.93 -4.97 2.65
N GLY A 107 -1.68 -4.55 2.85
CA GLY A 107 -1.28 -3.73 4.00
C GLY A 107 -1.98 -2.37 4.02
N GLU A 108 -2.04 -1.68 2.88
CA GLU A 108 -2.73 -0.39 2.74
C GLU A 108 -4.22 -0.50 3.07
N GLN A 109 -4.87 -1.59 2.65
CA GLN A 109 -6.27 -1.85 3.03
C GLN A 109 -6.44 -1.99 4.55
N GLY A 110 -5.50 -2.67 5.22
CA GLY A 110 -5.50 -2.77 6.69
C GLY A 110 -5.22 -1.43 7.38
N ALA A 111 -4.30 -0.65 6.84
CA ALA A 111 -3.99 0.70 7.33
C ALA A 111 -5.19 1.64 7.23
N LEU A 112 -5.97 1.54 6.14
CA LEU A 112 -7.23 2.26 5.96
C LEU A 112 -8.23 1.95 7.08
N LEU A 113 -8.44 0.66 7.39
CA LEU A 113 -9.34 0.25 8.47
C LEU A 113 -8.84 0.70 9.85
N ALA A 114 -7.56 0.54 10.14
CA ALA A 114 -6.96 0.95 11.41
C ALA A 114 -7.10 2.47 11.62
N THR A 115 -6.84 3.25 10.58
CA THR A 115 -6.96 4.71 10.64
C THR A 115 -8.40 5.17 10.84
N ALA A 116 -9.38 4.50 10.20
CA ALA A 116 -10.80 4.79 10.45
C ALA A 116 -11.18 4.62 11.93
N GLN A 117 -10.74 3.53 12.57
CA GLN A 117 -10.99 3.28 13.99
C GLN A 117 -10.28 4.30 14.91
N LEU A 118 -9.08 4.77 14.53
CA LEU A 118 -8.42 5.86 15.25
C LEU A 118 -9.24 7.15 15.16
N VAL A 119 -9.72 7.49 13.96
CA VAL A 119 -10.57 8.68 13.76
C VAL A 119 -11.84 8.57 14.59
N ASP A 120 -12.46 7.41 14.71
CA ASP A 120 -13.65 7.21 15.55
C ASP A 120 -13.36 7.35 17.05
N SER A 121 -12.23 6.85 17.53
CA SER A 121 -11.94 6.74 18.97
C SER A 121 -11.27 7.97 19.61
N VAL A 122 -10.46 8.74 18.88
CA VAL A 122 -9.76 9.90 19.46
C VAL A 122 -10.70 11.08 19.74
N GLN A 123 -10.38 11.87 20.76
CA GLN A 123 -11.33 12.84 21.33
C GLN A 123 -11.32 14.22 20.66
N ASP A 124 -10.13 14.75 20.40
CA ASP A 124 -9.94 16.10 19.90
C ASP A 124 -9.82 16.15 18.36
N LEU A 125 -10.19 17.29 17.79
CA LEU A 125 -10.20 17.49 16.34
C LEU A 125 -8.81 17.37 15.71
N ASP A 126 -7.76 17.87 16.36
CA ASP A 126 -6.41 17.84 15.81
C ASP A 126 -5.88 16.41 15.70
N SER A 127 -6.16 15.56 16.69
CA SER A 127 -5.87 14.12 16.64
C SER A 127 -6.64 13.42 15.53
N LYS A 128 -7.94 13.73 15.35
CA LYS A 128 -8.76 13.15 14.27
C LYS A 128 -8.21 13.50 12.89
N LEU A 129 -7.85 14.78 12.67
CA LEU A 129 -7.30 15.23 11.40
C LEU A 129 -5.94 14.59 11.11
N TYR A 130 -5.05 14.55 12.10
CA TYR A 130 -3.76 13.90 11.94
C TYR A 130 -3.91 12.40 11.63
N ALA A 131 -4.79 11.68 12.34
CA ALA A 131 -5.09 10.29 12.05
C ALA A 131 -5.60 10.15 10.60
N ALA A 132 -6.59 10.95 10.19
CA ALA A 132 -7.15 10.89 8.84
C ALA A 132 -6.07 11.04 7.74
N SER A 133 -5.08 11.93 7.93
CA SER A 133 -4.00 12.13 6.94
C SER A 133 -3.14 10.90 6.64
N GLN A 134 -3.21 9.83 7.44
CA GLN A 134 -2.41 8.63 7.18
C GLN A 134 -2.88 7.83 5.97
N VAL A 135 -4.10 8.07 5.48
CA VAL A 135 -4.75 7.24 4.45
C VAL A 135 -5.49 8.06 3.38
N VAL A 136 -5.34 9.39 3.40
CA VAL A 136 -5.98 10.34 2.46
C VAL A 136 -4.92 11.02 1.62
#